data_AF-A0A0T2ZGP7-F1
#
_entry.id   AF-A0A0T2ZGP7-F1
#
_cell.length_a   1.000
_cell.length_b   1.000
_cell.length_c   1.000
_cell.angle_alpha   90.00
_cell.angle_beta   90.00
_cell.angle_gamma   90.00
#
_symmetry.space_group_name_H-M   'P 1'
#
loop_
_entity.id
_entity.type
_entity.pdbx_description
1 polymer ?
#
loop_
_entity_poly.entity_id
_entity_poly.type
_entity_poly.pdbx_seq_one_letter_code
_entity_poly.pdbx_strand_id
1 'polypeptide(L)'
;MTPPNWSRLMPALLDFERVPGRYRVALREPRPLFEHIDSVMLLAAGRPVVGLPATPTIGPELHRAARFFVRTVMLRPGSGPFTLLGLRPGFEPAQLRHHYRLMIRLTHPDFEVAGERWPADAATRINLAHDLLSSAQKRADGTLAPTALAGVSMRPRPLLPRPAPAREKAGARGWSARARLALAGTGALFMAGAFLLMGPRGHEGSLSVRRVSPDGRPASTPPGTETPEREGPPP
;
A
#
# COMPACT_ATOMS: atom_id res chain seq x y z
N MET A 1 -25.76 0.50 -4.55
CA MET A 1 -24.65 0.87 -5.46
C MET A 1 -25.03 0.45 -6.86
N THR A 2 -24.94 1.35 -7.83
CA THR A 2 -25.16 1.01 -9.25
C THR A 2 -24.05 0.08 -9.72
N PRO A 3 -24.35 -1.01 -10.45
CA PRO A 3 -23.32 -1.91 -10.96
C PRO A 3 -22.34 -1.12 -11.85
N PRO A 4 -21.02 -1.37 -11.73
CA PRO A 4 -20.02 -0.68 -12.54
C PRO A 4 -20.19 -1.00 -14.02
N ASN A 5 -20.15 0.04 -14.85
CA ASN A 5 -20.08 -0.16 -16.30
C ASN A 5 -18.65 -0.54 -16.69
N TRP A 6 -18.34 -1.84 -16.66
CA TRP A 6 -17.00 -2.39 -16.91
C TRP A 6 -16.43 -2.02 -18.28
N SER A 7 -17.28 -1.91 -19.30
CA SER A 7 -16.87 -1.51 -20.66
C SER A 7 -16.26 -0.10 -20.71
N ARG A 8 -16.61 0.78 -19.75
CA ARG A 8 -16.05 2.13 -19.62
C ARG A 8 -14.99 2.22 -18.53
N LEU A 9 -15.19 1.52 -17.41
CA LEU A 9 -14.31 1.58 -16.25
C LEU A 9 -12.93 1.00 -16.54
N MET A 10 -12.86 -0.20 -17.13
CA MET A 10 -11.59 -0.87 -17.43
C MET A 10 -10.67 -0.07 -18.36
N PRO A 11 -11.12 0.39 -19.55
CA PRO A 11 -10.25 1.17 -20.42
C PRO A 11 -9.88 2.52 -19.80
N ALA A 12 -10.79 3.18 -19.05
CA ALA A 12 -10.46 4.43 -18.36
C ALA A 12 -9.36 4.27 -17.32
N LEU A 13 -9.35 3.14 -16.59
CA LEU A 13 -8.35 2.84 -15.57
C LEU A 13 -6.97 2.60 -16.20
N LEU A 14 -6.91 1.76 -17.24
CA LEU A 14 -5.68 1.46 -17.96
C LEU A 14 -5.15 2.69 -18.72
N ASP A 15 -6.04 3.50 -19.30
CA ASP A 15 -5.66 4.74 -19.98
C ASP A 15 -5.13 5.79 -19.00
N PHE A 16 -5.75 5.91 -17.82
CA PHE A 16 -5.28 6.81 -16.76
C PHE A 16 -3.87 6.44 -16.28
N GLU A 17 -3.56 5.15 -16.13
CA GLU A 17 -2.21 4.69 -15.77
C GLU A 17 -1.18 5.06 -16.85
N ARG A 18 -1.53 4.91 -18.13
CA ARG A 18 -0.64 5.22 -19.25
C ARG A 18 -0.41 6.72 -19.45
N VAL A 19 -1.46 7.53 -19.30
CA VAL A 19 -1.42 8.97 -19.59
C VAL A 19 -2.15 9.78 -18.49
N PRO A 20 -1.61 9.82 -17.25
CA PRO A 20 -2.30 10.45 -16.11
C PRO A 20 -2.57 11.95 -16.29
N GLY A 21 -1.69 12.64 -17.03
CA GLY A 21 -1.83 14.08 -17.30
C GLY A 21 -2.96 14.45 -18.26
N ARG A 22 -3.59 13.47 -18.92
CA ARG A 22 -4.72 13.70 -19.85
C ARG A 22 -5.98 14.19 -19.15
N TYR A 23 -6.17 13.81 -17.89
CA TYR A 23 -7.44 14.00 -17.19
C TYR A 23 -7.39 15.13 -16.18
N ARG A 24 -8.44 15.96 -16.12
CA ARG A 24 -8.55 17.02 -15.11
C ARG A 24 -9.14 16.42 -13.83
N VAL A 25 -8.28 15.76 -13.05
CA VAL A 25 -8.66 15.06 -11.80
C VAL A 25 -9.41 15.96 -10.81
N ALA A 26 -9.08 17.25 -10.75
CA ALA A 26 -9.80 18.24 -9.93
C ALA A 26 -11.29 18.38 -10.31
N LEU A 27 -11.64 18.12 -11.58
CA LEU A 27 -13.01 18.09 -12.09
C LEU A 27 -13.63 16.69 -12.04
N ARG A 28 -12.97 15.74 -11.36
CA ARG A 28 -13.36 14.33 -11.28
C ARG A 28 -13.39 13.62 -12.64
N GLU A 29 -12.36 13.87 -13.43
CA GLU A 29 -12.10 13.15 -14.68
C GLU A 29 -10.99 12.11 -14.49
N PRO A 30 -11.08 10.93 -15.12
CA PRO A 30 -12.19 10.45 -15.95
C PRO A 30 -13.42 10.06 -15.12
N ARG A 31 -14.62 10.46 -15.57
CA ARG A 31 -15.89 10.26 -14.84
C ARG A 31 -16.12 8.82 -14.37
N PRO A 32 -15.88 7.76 -15.19
CA PRO A 32 -16.10 6.38 -14.75
C PRO A 32 -15.33 5.99 -13.48
N LEU A 33 -14.12 6.54 -13.26
CA LEU A 33 -13.31 6.21 -12.09
C LEU A 33 -13.91 6.79 -10.80
N PHE A 34 -14.50 7.98 -10.88
CA PHE A 34 -15.12 8.64 -9.73
C PHE A 34 -16.55 8.18 -9.48
N GLU A 35 -17.28 7.77 -10.51
CA GLU A 35 -18.62 7.18 -10.39
C GLU A 35 -18.58 5.79 -9.77
N HIS A 36 -17.54 5.01 -10.07
CA HIS A 36 -17.35 3.64 -9.58
C HIS A 36 -16.14 3.51 -8.65
N ILE A 37 -15.93 4.54 -7.80
CA ILE A 37 -14.76 4.63 -6.91
C ILE A 37 -14.61 3.44 -5.96
N ASP A 38 -15.73 2.87 -5.53
CA ASP A 38 -15.76 1.66 -4.70
C ASP A 38 -15.14 0.46 -5.42
N SER A 39 -15.52 0.24 -6.67
CA SER A 39 -14.94 -0.79 -7.53
C SER A 39 -13.45 -0.56 -7.76
N VAL A 40 -13.02 0.69 -7.91
CA VAL A 40 -11.59 1.05 -8.02
C VAL A 40 -10.84 0.70 -6.73
N MET A 41 -11.39 1.02 -5.56
CA MET A 41 -10.76 0.68 -4.27
C MET A 41 -10.71 -0.83 -4.03
N LEU A 42 -11.76 -1.56 -4.38
CA LEU A 42 -11.78 -3.03 -4.28
C LEU A 42 -10.73 -3.67 -5.19
N LEU A 43 -10.61 -3.21 -6.44
CA LEU A 43 -9.55 -3.64 -7.37
C LEU A 43 -8.16 -3.32 -6.80
N ALA A 44 -7.95 -2.11 -6.28
CA ALA A 44 -6.67 -1.75 -5.68
C ALA A 44 -6.31 -2.66 -4.48
N ALA A 45 -7.33 -3.13 -3.76
CA ALA A 45 -7.20 -3.97 -2.56
C ALA A 45 -7.10 -5.46 -2.86
N GLY A 46 -7.07 -5.88 -4.13
CA GLY A 46 -7.05 -7.30 -4.49
C GLY A 46 -8.33 -8.04 -4.15
N ARG A 47 -9.45 -7.32 -4.02
CA ARG A 47 -10.73 -7.89 -3.61
C ARG A 47 -11.57 -8.23 -4.85
N PRO A 48 -12.34 -9.33 -4.80
CA PRO A 48 -13.25 -9.66 -5.89
C PRO A 48 -14.28 -8.55 -6.06
N VAL A 49 -14.53 -8.15 -7.31
CA VAL A 49 -15.56 -7.17 -7.66
C VAL A 49 -16.63 -7.85 -8.50
N VAL A 50 -17.89 -7.60 -8.15
CA VAL A 50 -19.04 -8.21 -8.82
C VAL A 50 -19.10 -7.77 -10.28
N GLY A 51 -19.33 -8.73 -11.18
CA GLY A 51 -19.54 -8.49 -12.61
C GLY A 51 -18.28 -8.20 -13.42
N LEU A 52 -17.10 -8.22 -12.80
CA LEU A 52 -15.84 -8.08 -13.55
C LEU A 52 -15.71 -9.25 -14.54
N PRO A 53 -15.48 -9.01 -15.84
CA PRO A 53 -15.30 -10.07 -16.81
C PRO A 53 -14.11 -10.96 -16.41
N ALA A 54 -14.32 -12.27 -16.40
CA ALA A 54 -13.28 -13.24 -16.06
C ALA A 54 -12.26 -13.33 -17.20
N THR A 55 -11.31 -12.39 -17.24
CA THR A 55 -10.17 -12.41 -18.16
C THR A 55 -8.87 -12.50 -17.33
N PRO A 56 -8.21 -13.68 -17.28
CA PRO A 56 -7.09 -13.91 -16.37
C PRO A 56 -5.87 -13.02 -16.63
N THR A 57 -5.68 -12.58 -17.88
CA THR A 57 -4.53 -11.74 -18.29
C THR A 57 -4.67 -10.27 -17.86
N ILE A 58 -5.89 -9.74 -17.76
CA ILE A 58 -6.15 -8.33 -17.48
C ILE A 58 -6.16 -8.05 -15.96
N GLY A 59 -6.36 -9.09 -15.14
CA GLY A 59 -6.42 -8.99 -13.68
C GLY A 59 -5.25 -8.18 -13.10
N PRO A 60 -3.99 -8.62 -13.23
CA PRO A 60 -2.84 -7.93 -12.65
C PRO A 60 -2.69 -6.47 -13.10
N GLU A 61 -2.95 -6.18 -14.38
CA GLU A 61 -2.88 -4.83 -14.93
C GLU A 61 -3.93 -3.90 -14.31
N LEU A 62 -5.17 -4.38 -14.13
CA LEU A 62 -6.22 -3.60 -13.47
C LEU A 62 -5.88 -3.33 -12.00
N HIS A 63 -5.32 -4.31 -11.29
CA HIS A 63 -4.90 -4.10 -9.90
C HIS A 63 -3.83 -3.01 -9.82
N ARG A 64 -2.80 -3.10 -10.67
CA ARG A 64 -1.74 -2.10 -10.74
C ARG A 64 -2.27 -0.70 -11.09
N ALA A 65 -3.11 -0.60 -12.14
CA ALA A 65 -3.71 0.67 -12.55
C ALA A 65 -4.64 1.26 -11.49
N ALA A 66 -5.40 0.43 -10.76
CA ALA A 66 -6.26 0.89 -9.67
C ALA A 66 -5.42 1.42 -8.50
N ARG A 67 -4.35 0.71 -8.12
CA ARG A 67 -3.40 1.16 -7.09
C ARG A 67 -2.73 2.48 -7.50
N PHE A 68 -2.35 2.59 -8.76
CA PHE A 68 -1.80 3.82 -9.32
C PHE A 68 -2.78 4.99 -9.18
N PHE A 69 -4.05 4.81 -9.54
CA PHE A 69 -5.10 5.83 -9.37
C PHE A 69 -5.28 6.23 -7.89
N VAL A 70 -5.43 5.25 -6.98
CA VAL A 70 -5.57 5.53 -5.54
C VAL A 70 -4.38 6.34 -5.02
N ARG A 71 -3.16 5.96 -5.40
CA ARG A 71 -1.93 6.65 -4.96
C ARG A 71 -1.82 8.08 -5.50
N THR A 72 -2.09 8.28 -6.79
CA THR A 72 -1.83 9.55 -7.49
C THR A 72 -2.97 10.55 -7.40
N VAL A 73 -4.19 10.09 -7.12
CA VAL A 73 -5.40 10.91 -7.01
C VAL A 73 -5.86 11.01 -5.57
N MET A 74 -6.20 9.88 -4.95
CA MET A 74 -6.83 9.88 -3.62
C MET A 74 -5.82 10.22 -2.52
N LEU A 75 -4.61 9.65 -2.60
CA LEU A 75 -3.52 9.84 -1.64
C LEU A 75 -2.51 10.92 -2.05
N ARG A 76 -2.84 11.74 -3.05
CA ARG A 76 -2.02 12.91 -3.40
C ARG A 76 -1.91 13.86 -2.20
N PRO A 77 -0.72 14.42 -1.92
CA PRO A 77 -0.59 15.48 -0.91
C PRO A 77 -1.58 16.63 -1.17
N GLY A 78 -2.28 17.07 -0.12
CA GLY A 78 -3.30 18.11 -0.20
C GLY A 78 -4.66 17.66 -0.74
N SER A 79 -4.88 16.37 -1.02
CA SER A 79 -6.22 15.85 -1.33
C SER A 79 -7.18 16.09 -0.16
N GLY A 80 -8.33 16.71 -0.45
CA GLY A 80 -9.34 16.99 0.56
C GLY A 80 -10.00 15.71 1.10
N PRO A 81 -10.68 15.77 2.27
CA PRO A 81 -11.25 14.60 2.94
C PRO A 81 -12.20 13.77 2.05
N PHE A 82 -13.01 14.43 1.22
CA PHE A 82 -13.92 13.75 0.29
C PHE A 82 -13.17 12.97 -0.79
N THR A 83 -12.15 13.58 -1.42
CA THR A 83 -11.35 12.89 -2.46
C THR A 83 -10.56 11.74 -1.86
N LEU A 84 -10.00 11.96 -0.67
CA LEU A 84 -9.18 10.98 0.03
C LEU A 84 -9.96 9.72 0.41
N LEU A 85 -11.25 9.85 0.78
CA LEU A 85 -12.14 8.72 1.08
C LEU A 85 -13.06 8.34 -0.09
N GLY A 86 -12.91 8.95 -1.26
CA GLY A 86 -13.75 8.64 -2.43
C GLY A 86 -15.24 8.94 -2.22
N LEU A 87 -15.57 9.99 -1.48
CA LEU A 87 -16.94 10.36 -1.13
C LEU A 87 -17.41 11.61 -1.90
N ARG A 88 -18.73 11.82 -1.89
CA ARG A 88 -19.41 13.03 -2.35
C ARG A 88 -20.17 13.66 -1.18
N PRO A 89 -20.43 14.98 -1.18
CA PRO A 89 -21.37 15.57 -0.23
C PRO A 89 -22.71 14.82 -0.28
N GLY A 90 -23.32 14.60 0.89
CA GLY A 90 -24.54 13.78 1.02
C GLY A 90 -24.28 12.26 0.95
N PHE A 91 -23.08 11.79 1.29
CA PHE A 91 -22.79 10.37 1.38
C PHE A 91 -23.58 9.70 2.51
N GLU A 92 -23.86 8.41 2.36
CA GLU A 92 -24.49 7.60 3.42
C GLU A 92 -23.48 7.22 4.52
N PRO A 93 -23.86 7.18 5.80
CA PRO A 93 -22.94 6.79 6.89
C PRO A 93 -22.30 5.40 6.70
N ALA A 94 -23.04 4.47 6.09
CA ALA A 94 -22.52 3.15 5.75
C ALA A 94 -21.39 3.21 4.71
N GLN A 95 -21.48 4.15 3.76
CA GLN A 95 -20.46 4.34 2.72
C GLN A 95 -19.14 4.86 3.31
N LEU A 96 -19.22 5.83 4.25
CA LEU A 96 -18.03 6.32 4.96
C LEU A 96 -17.30 5.18 5.68
N ARG A 97 -18.03 4.36 6.45
CA ARG A 97 -17.45 3.20 7.15
C ARG A 97 -16.84 2.19 6.19
N HIS A 98 -17.50 1.93 5.07
CA HIS A 98 -17.02 0.98 4.06
C HIS A 98 -15.73 1.44 3.41
N HIS A 99 -15.72 2.66 2.86
CA HIS A 99 -14.56 3.24 2.18
C HIS A 99 -13.37 3.41 3.13
N TYR A 100 -13.62 3.85 4.37
CA TYR A 100 -12.58 3.95 5.39
C TYR A 100 -11.87 2.61 5.63
N ARG A 101 -12.62 1.52 5.80
CA ARG A 101 -12.04 0.18 6.01
C ARG A 101 -11.20 -0.30 4.82
N LEU A 102 -11.65 -0.02 3.59
CA LEU A 102 -10.87 -0.33 2.39
C LEU A 102 -9.57 0.46 2.35
N MET A 103 -9.63 1.77 2.58
CA MET A 103 -8.46 2.65 2.56
C MET A 103 -7.43 2.30 3.65
N ILE A 104 -7.88 2.02 4.88
CA ILE A 104 -6.96 1.60 5.95
C ILE A 104 -6.29 0.28 5.60
N ARG A 105 -7.05 -0.71 5.13
CA ARG A 105 -6.48 -2.01 4.73
C ARG A 105 -5.48 -1.84 3.59
N LEU A 106 -5.78 -1.00 2.60
CA LEU A 106 -4.86 -0.68 1.52
C LEU A 106 -3.53 -0.17 2.06
N THR A 107 -3.55 0.82 2.95
CA THR A 107 -2.35 1.51 3.43
C THR A 107 -1.65 0.86 4.62
N HIS A 108 -2.14 -0.26 5.12
CA HIS A 108 -1.56 -0.93 6.28
C HIS A 108 -0.29 -1.70 5.87
N PRO A 109 0.80 -1.64 6.67
CA PRO A 109 2.09 -2.25 6.31
C PRO A 109 2.01 -3.74 6.00
N ASP A 110 1.13 -4.48 6.67
CA ASP A 110 0.92 -5.93 6.45
C ASP A 110 0.43 -6.30 5.04
N PHE A 111 -0.05 -5.33 4.25
CA PHE A 111 -0.52 -5.55 2.88
C PHE A 111 0.34 -4.82 1.83
N GLU A 112 1.54 -4.39 2.19
CA GLU A 112 2.50 -3.85 1.24
C GLU A 112 2.89 -4.95 0.21
N VAL A 113 2.80 -4.61 -1.07
CA VAL A 113 3.25 -5.45 -2.18
C VAL A 113 4.68 -5.03 -2.51
N ALA A 114 5.57 -6.01 -2.72
CA ALA A 114 6.97 -5.76 -3.03
C ALA A 114 7.14 -4.73 -4.16
N GLY A 115 7.82 -3.62 -3.87
CA GLY A 115 8.09 -2.54 -4.83
C GLY A 115 7.06 -1.40 -4.91
N GLU A 116 5.90 -1.52 -4.24
CA GLU A 116 4.86 -0.47 -4.27
C GLU A 116 4.45 -0.04 -2.85
N ARG A 117 5.22 0.89 -2.29
CA ARG A 117 4.93 1.47 -0.98
C ARG A 117 3.90 2.60 -1.08
N TRP A 118 2.93 2.58 -0.17
CA TRP A 118 2.00 3.70 0.00
C TRP A 118 2.71 4.91 0.63
N PRO A 119 2.20 6.13 0.46
CA PRO A 119 2.76 7.30 1.14
C PRO A 119 2.79 7.07 2.66
N ALA A 120 3.92 7.37 3.31
CA ALA A 120 4.14 7.04 4.72
C ALA A 120 3.12 7.69 5.68
N ASP A 121 2.56 8.84 5.29
CA ASP A 121 1.55 9.57 6.05
C ASP A 121 0.10 9.23 5.65
N ALA A 122 -0.11 8.30 4.70
CA ALA A 122 -1.43 8.00 4.14
C ALA A 122 -2.43 7.56 5.21
N ALA A 123 -2.07 6.59 6.07
CA ALA A 123 -2.94 6.10 7.12
C ALA A 123 -3.36 7.22 8.10
N THR A 124 -2.43 8.09 8.50
CA THR A 124 -2.71 9.24 9.36
C THR A 124 -3.72 10.19 8.69
N ARG A 125 -3.54 10.52 7.41
CA ARG A 125 -4.48 11.40 6.69
C ARG A 125 -5.86 10.75 6.51
N ILE A 126 -5.92 9.43 6.29
CA ILE A 126 -7.18 8.67 6.21
C ILE A 126 -7.94 8.75 7.54
N ASN A 127 -7.26 8.55 8.67
CA ASN A 127 -7.86 8.65 10.00
C ASN A 127 -8.42 10.06 10.24
N LEU A 128 -7.62 11.09 9.99
CA LEU A 128 -8.05 12.49 10.15
C LEU A 128 -9.26 12.84 9.26
N ALA A 129 -9.26 12.37 8.01
CA ALA A 129 -10.39 12.57 7.11
C ALA A 129 -11.66 11.87 7.61
N HIS A 130 -11.54 10.64 8.11
CA HIS A 130 -12.66 9.89 8.67
C HIS A 130 -13.26 10.58 9.90
N ASP A 131 -12.42 11.07 10.81
CA ASP A 131 -12.87 11.76 12.02
C ASP A 131 -13.60 13.07 11.68
N LEU A 132 -13.04 13.85 10.73
CA LEU A 132 -13.65 15.08 10.24
C LEU A 132 -15.02 14.81 9.63
N LEU A 133 -15.12 13.86 8.69
CA LEU A 133 -16.37 13.54 8.00
C LEU A 133 -17.39 12.90 8.94
N SER A 134 -16.97 12.06 9.87
CA SER A 134 -17.85 11.46 10.89
C SER A 134 -18.43 12.53 11.80
N SER A 135 -17.63 13.53 12.21
CA SER A 135 -18.13 14.64 13.03
C SER A 135 -19.11 15.53 12.27
N ALA A 136 -18.85 15.78 10.98
CA ALA A 136 -19.72 16.58 10.13
C ALA A 136 -21.07 15.89 9.91
N GLN A 137 -21.03 14.58 9.66
CA GLN A 137 -22.23 13.76 9.52
C GLN A 137 -23.07 13.77 10.79
N LYS A 138 -22.47 13.51 11.96
CA LYS A 138 -23.19 13.55 13.24
C LYS A 138 -23.81 14.91 13.56
N ARG A 139 -23.20 16.01 13.11
CA ARG A 139 -23.77 17.36 13.24
C ARG A 139 -24.95 17.57 12.29
N ALA A 140 -24.86 17.08 11.05
CA ALA A 140 -25.96 17.15 10.09
C ALA A 140 -27.17 16.31 10.56
N ASP A 141 -26.91 15.15 11.15
CA ASP A 141 -27.94 14.23 11.68
C ASP A 141 -28.45 14.64 13.08
N GLY A 142 -28.01 15.80 13.62
CA GLY A 142 -28.41 16.30 14.94
C GLY A 142 -27.93 15.47 16.14
N THR A 143 -27.10 14.45 15.92
CA THR A 143 -26.57 13.56 16.97
C THR A 143 -25.47 14.22 17.80
N LEU A 144 -24.73 15.14 17.19
CA LEU A 144 -23.87 16.06 17.93
C LEU A 144 -24.63 17.37 18.11
N ALA A 145 -24.84 17.76 19.37
CA ALA A 145 -25.36 19.09 19.68
C ALA A 145 -24.49 20.14 18.95
N PRO A 146 -25.11 21.14 18.30
CA PRO A 146 -24.34 22.24 17.73
C PRO A 146 -23.51 22.83 18.86
N THR A 147 -22.19 22.72 18.75
CA THR A 147 -21.28 23.34 19.71
C THR A 147 -21.54 24.83 19.58
N ALA A 148 -22.26 25.41 20.55
CA ALA A 148 -22.51 26.83 20.63
C ALA A 148 -21.19 27.55 20.95
N LEU A 149 -20.32 27.63 19.94
CA LEU A 149 -19.12 28.45 19.93
C LEU A 149 -19.26 29.49 18.81
N ALA A 150 -20.43 30.11 18.73
CA ALA A 150 -20.60 31.43 18.14
C ALA A 150 -20.80 32.40 19.32
N GLY A 151 -19.71 32.82 19.96
CA GLY A 151 -19.83 33.72 21.11
C GLY A 151 -18.61 33.93 22.00
N VAL A 152 -17.45 33.30 21.77
CA VAL A 152 -16.22 33.75 22.44
C VAL A 152 -15.69 34.97 21.69
N SER A 153 -16.32 36.11 21.96
CA SER A 153 -15.71 37.41 21.75
C SER A 153 -14.42 37.43 22.58
N MET A 154 -13.27 37.33 21.90
CA MET A 154 -11.99 37.66 22.52
C MET A 154 -11.98 39.17 22.81
N ARG A 155 -12.58 39.56 23.93
CA ARG A 155 -12.21 40.82 24.59
C ARG A 155 -10.81 40.63 25.18
N PRO A 156 -9.83 41.49 24.88
CA PRO A 156 -8.54 41.45 25.55
C PRO A 156 -8.76 41.77 27.03
N ARG A 157 -8.54 40.78 27.89
CA ARG A 157 -8.61 40.96 29.35
C ARG A 157 -7.32 41.64 29.80
N PRO A 158 -7.36 42.76 30.53
CA PRO A 158 -6.16 43.42 31.01
C PRO A 158 -5.34 42.47 31.91
N LEU A 159 -4.04 42.37 31.63
CA LEU A 159 -3.06 41.66 32.44
C LEU A 159 -2.93 42.34 33.81
N LEU A 160 -3.57 41.79 34.83
CA LEU A 160 -3.21 42.04 36.23
C LEU A 160 -2.41 40.84 36.76
N PRO A 161 -1.30 41.05 37.49
CA PRO A 161 -0.48 39.96 37.99
C PRO A 161 -1.20 39.24 39.12
N ARG A 162 -1.39 37.92 38.98
CA ARG A 162 -1.91 37.05 40.06
C ARG A 162 -0.73 36.55 40.90
N PRO A 163 -0.74 36.70 42.23
CA PRO A 163 0.30 36.14 43.09
C PRO A 163 0.21 34.60 43.13
N ALA A 164 1.37 33.95 43.14
CA ALA A 164 1.53 32.50 43.20
C ALA A 164 1.33 31.97 44.63
N PRO A 165 0.64 30.83 44.80
CA PRO A 165 0.84 29.99 45.96
C PRO A 165 1.47 28.62 45.62
N ALA A 166 2.44 28.31 46.47
CA ALA A 166 3.02 27.03 46.88
C ALA A 166 2.69 25.73 46.12
N ARG A 167 3.78 25.19 45.57
CA ARG A 167 4.19 23.79 45.46
C ARG A 167 3.45 22.80 46.38
N GLU A 168 2.67 21.91 45.78
CA GLU A 168 2.36 20.59 46.33
C GLU A 168 2.84 19.50 45.36
N LYS A 169 3.67 18.59 45.88
CA LYS A 169 4.13 17.38 45.21
C LYS A 169 3.15 16.24 45.53
N ALA A 170 2.44 15.76 44.52
CA ALA A 170 1.83 14.43 44.44
C ALA A 170 1.47 14.23 42.96
N GLY A 171 1.68 13.11 42.28
CA GLY A 171 2.14 11.78 42.60
C GLY A 171 2.14 11.04 41.27
N ALA A 172 3.21 10.31 40.98
CA ALA A 172 3.46 9.66 39.71
C ALA A 172 2.41 8.58 39.37
N ARG A 173 1.97 8.55 38.11
CA ARG A 173 1.59 7.31 37.41
C ARG A 173 2.42 7.17 36.14
N GLY A 174 3.73 7.10 36.36
CA GLY A 174 4.66 6.59 35.37
C GLY A 174 4.46 5.09 35.20
N TRP A 175 4.42 4.63 33.94
CA TRP A 175 4.46 3.22 33.61
C TRP A 175 5.65 2.56 34.31
N SER A 176 5.35 1.49 35.05
CA SER A 176 6.32 0.80 35.88
C SER A 176 7.46 0.23 35.03
N ALA A 177 8.68 0.34 35.56
CA ALA A 177 9.90 -0.17 34.96
C ALA A 177 9.89 -1.68 34.67
N ARG A 178 8.91 -2.43 35.20
CA ARG A 178 8.66 -3.84 34.86
C ARG A 178 8.09 -4.05 33.45
N ALA A 179 7.42 -3.05 32.87
CA ALA A 179 6.96 -3.09 31.48
C ALA A 179 8.11 -2.85 30.48
N ARG A 180 9.20 -2.19 30.90
CA ARG A 180 10.38 -1.92 30.06
C ARG A 180 11.39 -3.08 30.02
N LEU A 181 11.26 -4.09 30.90
CA LEU A 181 12.16 -5.24 30.93
C LEU A 181 11.62 -6.50 30.22
N ALA A 182 10.39 -6.47 29.68
CA ALA A 182 9.83 -7.58 28.90
C ALA A 182 10.17 -7.50 27.39
N LEU A 183 10.86 -6.44 26.95
CA LEU A 183 11.26 -6.24 25.54
C LEU A 183 12.76 -6.49 25.28
N ALA A 184 13.44 -7.22 26.17
CA ALA A 184 14.84 -7.61 26.01
C ALA A 184 15.10 -9.13 26.12
N GLY A 185 14.06 -9.95 26.33
CA GLY A 185 14.21 -11.38 26.61
C GLY A 185 13.98 -12.35 25.43
N THR A 186 13.41 -11.89 24.32
CA THR A 186 13.00 -12.77 23.20
C THR A 186 13.74 -12.50 21.90
N GLY A 187 14.88 -11.79 21.94
CA GLY A 187 15.73 -11.55 20.77
C GLY A 187 16.95 -12.47 20.67
N ALA A 188 17.41 -13.05 21.78
CA ALA A 188 18.70 -13.74 21.85
C ALA A 188 18.63 -15.27 21.59
N LEU A 189 17.46 -15.90 21.70
CA LEU A 189 17.31 -17.35 21.47
C LEU A 189 16.94 -17.73 20.02
N PHE A 190 16.39 -16.81 19.23
CA PHE A 190 16.11 -17.09 17.81
C PHE A 190 17.34 -16.93 16.90
N MET A 191 18.32 -16.12 17.29
CA MET A 191 19.57 -15.94 16.52
C MET A 191 20.56 -17.10 16.68
N ALA A 192 20.46 -17.91 17.74
CA ALA A 192 21.28 -19.12 17.90
C ALA A 192 20.70 -20.33 17.15
N GLY A 193 19.37 -20.42 17.01
CA GLY A 193 18.72 -21.54 16.29
C GLY A 193 18.83 -21.46 14.76
N ALA A 194 18.83 -20.25 14.19
CA ALA A 194 18.93 -20.08 12.74
C ALA A 194 20.36 -20.28 12.19
N PHE A 195 21.39 -20.14 13.02
CA PHE A 195 22.80 -20.31 12.62
C PHE A 195 23.23 -21.79 12.55
N LEU A 196 22.50 -22.70 13.21
CA LEU A 196 22.79 -24.14 13.18
C LEU A 196 22.06 -24.91 12.07
N LEU A 197 21.05 -24.31 11.41
CA LEU A 197 20.34 -24.96 10.30
C LEU A 197 20.78 -24.50 8.90
N MET A 198 21.57 -23.43 8.80
CA MET A 198 22.14 -22.97 7.53
C MET A 198 23.66 -23.08 7.58
N GLY A 199 24.15 -24.33 7.58
CA GLY A 199 25.57 -24.64 7.47
C GLY A 199 26.21 -23.96 6.24
N PRO A 200 27.53 -23.72 6.28
CA PRO A 200 28.23 -23.03 5.23
C PRO A 200 28.13 -23.83 3.93
N ARG A 201 27.45 -23.27 2.93
CA ARG A 201 27.55 -23.74 1.54
C ARG A 201 28.98 -23.47 1.09
N GLY A 202 29.80 -24.53 1.10
CA GLY A 202 31.13 -24.51 0.52
C GLY A 202 31.05 -23.99 -0.91
N HIS A 203 31.69 -22.84 -1.17
CA HIS A 203 32.09 -22.48 -2.51
C HIS A 203 33.30 -23.34 -2.86
N GLU A 204 33.07 -24.50 -3.47
CA GLU A 204 34.10 -25.15 -4.26
C GLU A 204 34.24 -24.40 -5.60
N GLY A 205 34.92 -23.26 -5.52
CA GLY A 205 35.60 -22.70 -6.68
C GLY A 205 36.78 -23.60 -7.01
N SER A 206 36.54 -24.66 -7.78
CA SER A 206 37.61 -25.43 -8.39
C SER A 206 38.28 -24.56 -9.46
N LEU A 207 39.42 -23.99 -9.06
CA LEU A 207 40.40 -23.36 -9.92
C LEU A 207 40.91 -24.40 -10.92
N SER A 208 40.47 -24.32 -12.18
CA SER A 208 41.15 -24.99 -13.27
C SER A 208 42.48 -24.28 -13.52
N VAL A 209 43.52 -24.77 -12.82
CA VAL A 209 44.91 -24.43 -13.09
C VAL A 209 45.23 -24.88 -14.51
N ARG A 210 45.21 -23.93 -15.45
CA ARG A 210 45.82 -24.08 -16.77
C ARG A 210 47.33 -24.24 -16.55
N ARG A 211 47.81 -25.49 -16.49
CA ARG A 211 49.23 -25.76 -16.68
C ARG A 211 49.59 -25.33 -18.10
N VAL A 212 50.38 -24.27 -18.19
CA VAL A 212 51.21 -24.01 -19.36
C VAL A 212 52.34 -25.03 -19.30
N SER A 213 52.31 -26.05 -20.17
CA SER A 213 53.51 -26.85 -20.45
C SER A 213 54.51 -25.96 -21.19
N PRO A 214 55.76 -25.85 -20.72
CA PRO A 214 56.82 -25.23 -21.47
C PRO A 214 57.36 -26.31 -22.40
N ASP A 215 56.86 -26.37 -23.63
CA ASP A 215 57.65 -26.84 -24.77
C ASP A 215 56.85 -26.56 -26.04
N GLY A 216 57.33 -25.56 -26.79
CA GLY A 216 56.80 -25.22 -28.09
C GLY A 216 57.11 -26.33 -29.08
N ARG A 217 56.07 -27.03 -29.56
CA ARG A 217 56.04 -27.66 -30.89
C ARG A 217 54.59 -27.97 -31.31
N PRO A 218 54.18 -27.63 -32.54
CA PRO A 218 52.86 -27.97 -33.07
C PRO A 218 52.89 -29.36 -33.71
N ALA A 219 51.93 -30.21 -33.35
CA ALA A 219 51.61 -31.46 -34.03
C ALA A 219 50.27 -31.96 -33.45
N SER A 220 49.30 -32.52 -34.15
CA SER A 220 49.02 -32.78 -35.58
C SER A 220 47.65 -33.47 -35.56
N THR A 221 46.79 -33.21 -36.56
CA THR A 221 45.58 -34.01 -36.86
C THR A 221 45.97 -35.50 -37.06
N PRO A 222 45.07 -36.50 -36.86
CA PRO A 222 44.23 -37.03 -37.95
C PRO A 222 42.90 -37.70 -37.46
N PRO A 223 42.28 -38.67 -38.17
CA PRO A 223 41.18 -38.57 -39.15
C PRO A 223 39.85 -39.24 -38.66
N GLY A 224 38.72 -39.15 -39.38
CA GLY A 224 38.09 -40.26 -40.17
C GLY A 224 37.69 -41.48 -39.31
N THR A 225 36.50 -42.10 -39.36
CA THR A 225 35.64 -42.41 -40.51
C THR A 225 34.31 -43.05 -40.00
N GLU A 226 33.28 -43.02 -40.86
CA GLU A 226 32.24 -44.06 -41.04
C GLU A 226 31.01 -44.17 -40.12
N THR A 227 29.91 -43.63 -40.66
CA THR A 227 28.55 -44.21 -40.59
C THR A 227 28.46 -45.41 -41.54
N PRO A 228 27.56 -46.39 -41.28
CA PRO A 228 26.57 -46.68 -42.32
C PRO A 228 25.16 -46.96 -41.79
N GLU A 229 24.20 -46.57 -42.64
CA GLU A 229 22.79 -46.96 -42.70
C GLU A 229 22.58 -48.48 -42.86
N ARG A 230 21.42 -48.97 -42.36
CA ARG A 230 20.55 -49.98 -43.01
C ARG A 230 19.22 -50.05 -42.23
N GLU A 231 18.11 -49.52 -42.75
CA GLU A 231 17.18 -50.10 -43.75
C GLU A 231 16.30 -51.23 -43.14
N GLY A 232 14.99 -50.97 -42.98
CA GLY A 232 13.95 -51.97 -42.60
C GLY A 232 13.36 -52.68 -43.83
N PRO A 233 12.08 -53.13 -43.87
CA PRO A 233 11.23 -53.87 -42.92
C PRO A 233 10.73 -55.21 -43.56
N PRO A 234 9.42 -55.59 -43.59
CA PRO A 234 8.71 -56.64 -42.83
C PRO A 234 8.28 -57.88 -43.69
N PRO A 235 7.37 -58.78 -43.25
CA PRO A 235 5.91 -58.55 -43.24
C PRO A 235 5.19 -58.74 -41.89
#